data_AF-A0AAD5YC56-F1
#
_entry.id   AF-A0AAD5YC56-F1
#
_cell.length_a   1.000
_cell.length_b   1.000
_cell.length_c   1.000
_cell.angle_alpha   90.00
_cell.angle_beta   90.00
_cell.angle_gamma   90.00
#
_symmetry.space_group_name_H-M   'P 1'
#
loop_
_entity.id
_entity.type
_entity.pdbx_description
1 polymer ?
#
loop_
_entity_poly.entity_id
_entity_poly.type
_entity_poly.pdbx_seq_one_letter_code
_entity_poly.pdbx_strand_id
1 'polypeptide(L)'
;MPSLSSSIDFGQEADLSFSAQFNQGTSNYQAPIFSPPPPPRKESLRTSTAKPTSHLATVTVPPPPPVQPPAPPVVEQQLSADDLMSHWGRVGVQIHEAATHLLEKSRKSLVGDGSYVGFVVATLTRVPAAVQPTPPYESFGYLSYSQSGNSVQRRASDIMPGDIIELHDAKFKGHKGLQSYHQNVGIGERLVAVVADFEVKKSKVKVFQANQHVGQQSVETASYRLEDLKSGSVKVWFLTASLSLPLTRLLVLSGLSGFGGMIHKGIYQTISSPLIVSYRLPSIVLLFSS
;
A
#
# COMPACT_ATOMS: atom_id res chain seq x y z
N MET A 1 -76.16 -26.07 10.09
CA MET A 1 -75.74 -24.70 10.42
C MET A 1 -74.50 -24.78 11.31
N PRO A 2 -73.34 -24.22 10.94
CA PRO A 2 -72.58 -24.44 9.70
C PRO A 2 -71.22 -25.13 9.96
N SER A 3 -70.69 -25.71 8.90
CA SER A 3 -69.35 -26.28 8.70
C SER A 3 -68.27 -25.19 8.58
N LEU A 4 -67.08 -25.43 9.13
CA LEU A 4 -65.88 -24.64 8.82
C LEU A 4 -64.79 -25.55 8.25
N SER A 5 -64.74 -25.59 6.92
CA SER A 5 -63.58 -25.91 6.10
C SER A 5 -62.54 -24.81 6.21
N SER A 6 -61.26 -25.16 6.36
CA SER A 6 -60.14 -24.29 5.96
C SER A 6 -59.21 -25.09 5.06
N SER A 7 -59.48 -24.95 3.76
CA SER A 7 -58.58 -25.31 2.68
C SER A 7 -57.35 -24.41 2.75
N ILE A 8 -56.16 -25.02 2.87
CA ILE A 8 -54.89 -24.31 2.70
C ILE A 8 -54.64 -24.24 1.20
N ASP A 9 -54.87 -23.05 0.66
CA ASP A 9 -54.64 -22.67 -0.73
C ASP A 9 -53.16 -22.29 -0.89
N PHE A 10 -52.41 -23.09 -1.65
CA PHE A 10 -51.01 -22.87 -1.98
C PHE A 10 -50.95 -22.23 -3.38
N GLY A 11 -51.33 -20.97 -3.45
CA GLY A 11 -51.28 -20.17 -4.67
C GLY A 11 -50.14 -19.15 -4.62
N GLN A 12 -49.11 -19.36 -5.44
CA GLN A 12 -48.66 -18.43 -6.49
C GLN A 12 -47.27 -18.85 -6.99
N GLU A 13 -47.28 -19.61 -8.09
CA GLU A 13 -46.15 -19.74 -8.99
C GLU A 13 -45.88 -18.36 -9.60
N ALA A 14 -44.76 -17.75 -9.23
CA ALA A 14 -44.24 -16.59 -9.92
C ALA A 14 -43.59 -17.04 -11.23
N ASP A 15 -44.37 -16.96 -12.30
CA ASP A 15 -43.95 -17.08 -13.68
C ASP A 15 -42.94 -15.97 -14.00
N LEU A 16 -41.66 -16.32 -14.14
CA LEU A 16 -40.60 -15.42 -14.60
C LEU A 16 -40.19 -15.78 -16.03
N SER A 17 -41.13 -15.61 -16.94
CA SER A 17 -40.89 -15.58 -18.38
C SER A 17 -40.50 -14.16 -18.82
N PHE A 18 -39.26 -13.73 -18.49
CA PHE A 18 -38.64 -12.59 -19.18
C PHE A 18 -37.86 -13.09 -20.39
N SER A 19 -38.53 -12.95 -21.54
CA SER A 19 -38.04 -13.18 -22.88
C SER A 19 -36.73 -12.42 -23.15
N ALA A 20 -35.71 -13.19 -23.51
CA ALA A 20 -34.49 -12.71 -24.13
C ALA A 20 -34.81 -12.14 -25.52
N GLN A 21 -34.72 -10.83 -25.68
CA GLN A 21 -34.73 -10.16 -26.98
C GLN A 21 -33.30 -9.69 -27.28
N PHE A 22 -32.50 -10.62 -27.79
CA PHE A 22 -31.15 -10.34 -28.28
C PHE A 22 -31.25 -9.71 -29.66
N ASN A 23 -30.99 -8.41 -29.73
CA ASN A 23 -30.94 -7.65 -30.97
C ASN A 23 -29.66 -8.04 -31.75
N GLN A 24 -29.83 -8.64 -32.93
CA GLN A 24 -28.73 -8.93 -33.86
C GLN A 24 -28.34 -7.65 -34.61
N GLY A 25 -27.38 -6.91 -34.08
CA GLY A 25 -26.72 -5.80 -34.77
C GLY A 25 -25.44 -6.27 -35.42
N THR A 26 -25.50 -6.53 -36.73
CA THR A 26 -24.35 -6.73 -37.61
C THR A 26 -23.49 -5.47 -37.63
N SER A 27 -22.31 -5.51 -37.04
CA SER A 27 -21.27 -4.51 -37.24
C SER A 27 -20.07 -5.16 -37.94
N ASN A 28 -19.90 -4.79 -39.21
CA ASN A 28 -18.72 -5.06 -40.01
C ASN A 28 -17.50 -4.45 -39.32
N TYR A 29 -16.69 -5.27 -38.66
CA TYR A 29 -15.34 -4.89 -38.27
C TYR A 29 -14.38 -5.33 -39.36
N GLN A 30 -13.97 -4.35 -40.17
CA GLN A 30 -12.86 -4.48 -41.11
C GLN A 30 -11.56 -4.43 -40.30
N ALA A 31 -10.81 -5.53 -40.29
CA ALA A 31 -9.51 -5.61 -39.62
C ALA A 31 -8.50 -4.67 -40.31
N PRO A 32 -7.70 -3.88 -39.58
CA PRO A 32 -6.56 -3.18 -40.16
C PRO A 32 -5.48 -4.21 -40.54
N ILE A 33 -5.10 -4.21 -41.82
CA ILE A 33 -3.98 -4.97 -42.35
C ILE A 33 -2.69 -4.41 -41.76
N PHE A 34 -2.13 -5.08 -40.75
CA PHE A 34 -0.77 -4.82 -40.31
C PHE A 34 0.21 -5.44 -41.31
N SER A 35 0.91 -4.58 -42.06
CA SER A 35 2.06 -4.99 -42.86
C SER A 35 3.20 -5.42 -41.92
N PRO A 36 3.81 -6.60 -42.10
CA PRO A 36 4.95 -7.00 -41.29
C PRO A 36 6.19 -6.13 -41.61
N PRO A 37 7.03 -5.81 -40.61
CA PRO A 37 8.26 -5.07 -40.83
C PRO A 37 9.25 -5.91 -41.66
N PRO A 38 10.07 -5.26 -42.51
CA PRO A 38 11.05 -5.97 -43.35
C PRO A 38 12.14 -6.64 -42.50
N PRO A 39 12.65 -7.81 -42.93
CA PRO A 39 13.68 -8.54 -42.20
C PRO A 39 15.03 -7.80 -42.21
N PRO A 40 15.85 -7.93 -41.14
CA PRO A 40 17.18 -7.36 -41.10
C PRO A 40 18.09 -7.99 -42.17
N ARG A 41 18.78 -7.11 -42.89
CA ARG A 41 19.67 -7.42 -44.01
C ARG A 41 20.88 -8.24 -43.50
N LYS A 42 21.05 -9.45 -44.01
CA LYS A 42 22.24 -10.28 -43.78
C LYS A 42 23.41 -9.69 -44.57
N GLU A 43 24.38 -9.11 -43.87
CA GLU A 43 25.61 -8.64 -44.47
C GLU A 43 26.60 -9.81 -44.54
N SER A 44 26.92 -10.23 -45.76
CA SER A 44 27.80 -11.36 -46.06
C SER A 44 29.22 -11.13 -45.57
N LEU A 45 29.75 -12.15 -44.88
CA LEU A 45 31.19 -12.40 -44.76
C LEU A 45 31.84 -12.34 -46.15
N ARG A 46 32.76 -11.40 -46.34
CA ARG A 46 33.83 -11.50 -47.35
C ARG A 46 35.16 -11.66 -46.64
N THR A 47 35.71 -12.86 -46.79
CA THR A 47 37.11 -13.21 -46.63
C THR A 47 37.97 -12.28 -47.48
N SER A 48 38.93 -11.58 -46.86
CA SER A 48 40.09 -11.05 -47.58
C SER A 48 41.35 -11.29 -46.76
N THR A 49 42.26 -12.00 -47.41
CA THR A 49 43.57 -12.42 -46.94
C THR A 49 44.54 -11.24 -47.12
N ALA A 50 45.16 -10.74 -46.03
CA ALA A 50 46.37 -9.93 -46.13
C ALA A 50 47.20 -9.99 -44.83
N LYS A 51 48.52 -10.07 -45.03
CA LYS A 51 49.63 -10.26 -44.07
C LYS A 51 49.74 -9.15 -42.99
N PRO A 52 50.49 -9.41 -41.90
CA PRO A 52 50.59 -8.52 -40.75
C PRO A 52 51.67 -7.46 -40.97
N THR A 53 51.33 -6.20 -40.74
CA THR A 53 52.30 -5.11 -40.60
C THR A 53 52.13 -4.50 -39.22
N SER A 54 53.19 -4.63 -38.43
CA SER A 54 53.36 -4.11 -37.08
C SER A 54 53.35 -2.58 -37.07
N HIS A 55 52.35 -1.98 -36.42
CA HIS A 55 52.41 -0.59 -35.98
C HIS A 55 51.91 -0.53 -34.53
N LEU A 56 52.80 -0.09 -33.66
CA LEU A 56 52.63 0.08 -32.23
C LEU A 56 51.58 1.16 -31.96
N ALA A 57 50.39 0.78 -31.50
CA ALA A 57 49.42 1.70 -30.92
C ALA A 57 49.01 1.15 -29.54
N THR A 58 49.58 1.75 -28.50
CA THR A 58 49.21 1.50 -27.11
C THR A 58 47.77 1.96 -26.90
N VAL A 59 46.83 1.02 -26.90
CA VAL A 59 45.45 1.26 -26.45
C VAL A 59 45.48 1.30 -24.93
N THR A 60 45.44 2.50 -24.36
CA THR A 60 45.27 2.70 -22.92
C THR A 60 43.84 2.32 -22.55
N VAL A 61 43.65 1.13 -22.01
CA VAL A 61 42.38 0.69 -21.41
C VAL A 61 42.13 1.55 -20.17
N PRO A 62 40.99 2.26 -20.04
CA PRO A 62 40.67 2.95 -18.79
C PRO A 62 40.52 1.92 -17.67
N PRO A 63 41.03 2.19 -16.45
CA PRO A 63 40.92 1.25 -15.34
C PRO A 63 39.44 0.97 -15.04
N PRO A 64 39.08 -0.27 -14.69
CA PRO A 64 37.73 -0.58 -14.25
C PRO A 64 37.37 0.31 -13.04
N PRO A 65 36.11 0.76 -12.93
CA PRO A 65 35.69 1.48 -11.73
C PRO A 65 35.99 0.63 -10.50
N PRO A 66 36.40 1.26 -9.37
CA PRO A 66 36.69 0.53 -8.15
C PRO A 66 35.47 -0.34 -7.80
N VAL A 67 35.72 -1.63 -7.60
CA VAL A 67 34.74 -2.59 -7.10
C VAL A 67 34.17 -2.02 -5.81
N GLN A 68 32.98 -1.44 -5.87
CA GLN A 68 32.27 -1.05 -4.66
C GLN A 68 32.08 -2.33 -3.84
N PRO A 69 32.52 -2.34 -2.57
CA PRO A 69 32.17 -3.43 -1.67
C PRO A 69 30.65 -3.61 -1.72
N PRO A 70 30.13 -4.86 -1.74
CA PRO A 70 28.70 -5.07 -1.67
C PRO A 70 28.17 -4.29 -0.47
N ALA A 71 27.19 -3.42 -0.73
CA ALA A 71 26.55 -2.66 0.33
C ALA A 71 26.12 -3.65 1.44
N PRO A 72 26.33 -3.32 2.72
CA PRO A 72 25.86 -4.19 3.80
C PRO A 72 24.39 -4.49 3.56
N PRO A 73 23.94 -5.75 3.74
CA PRO A 73 22.53 -6.08 3.59
C PRO A 73 21.74 -5.11 4.47
N VAL A 74 20.79 -4.40 3.87
CA VAL A 74 19.81 -3.60 4.62
C VAL A 74 19.09 -4.59 5.51
N VAL A 75 19.49 -4.65 6.78
CA VAL A 75 18.80 -5.43 7.78
C VAL A 75 17.49 -4.69 8.01
N GLU A 76 16.44 -5.04 7.26
CA GLU A 76 15.08 -4.73 7.69
C GLU A 76 14.97 -5.25 9.11
N GLN A 77 14.80 -4.36 10.09
CA GLN A 77 14.54 -4.75 11.46
C GLN A 77 13.29 -5.61 11.47
N GLN A 78 13.47 -6.93 11.51
CA GLN A 78 12.37 -7.87 11.66
C GLN A 78 11.84 -7.72 13.08
N LEU A 79 10.75 -6.96 13.21
CA LEU A 79 9.99 -6.90 14.46
C LEU A 79 9.46 -8.31 14.78
N SER A 80 9.54 -8.69 16.06
CA SER A 80 8.94 -9.96 16.48
C SER A 80 7.41 -9.90 16.37
N ALA A 81 6.76 -11.06 16.27
CA ALA A 81 5.30 -11.12 16.23
C ALA A 81 4.65 -10.47 17.46
N ASP A 82 5.26 -10.65 18.64
CA ASP A 82 4.80 -10.06 19.90
C ASP A 82 4.93 -8.53 19.91
N ASP A 83 6.02 -8.00 19.33
CA ASP A 83 6.19 -6.57 19.15
C ASP A 83 5.13 -5.99 18.22
N LEU A 84 4.89 -6.64 17.08
CA LEU A 84 3.87 -6.22 16.11
C LEU A 84 2.47 -6.21 16.74
N MET A 85 2.12 -7.26 17.50
CA MET A 85 0.85 -7.34 18.21
C MET A 85 0.69 -6.24 19.27
N SER A 86 1.75 -5.96 20.02
CA SER A 86 1.77 -4.91 21.04
C SER A 86 1.61 -3.51 20.43
N HIS A 87 2.25 -3.26 19.29
CA HIS A 87 2.07 -2.02 18.55
C HIS A 87 0.67 -1.91 17.96
N TRP A 88 0.13 -3.01 17.42
CA TRP A 88 -1.21 -3.05 16.85
C TRP A 88 -2.27 -2.66 17.89
N GLY A 89 -2.19 -3.22 19.09
CA GLY A 89 -3.13 -2.91 20.18
C GLY A 89 -3.13 -1.43 20.60
N ARG A 90 -2.04 -0.69 20.34
CA ARG A 90 -1.95 0.75 20.65
C ARG A 90 -2.44 1.62 19.50
N VAL A 91 -2.06 1.29 18.27
CA VAL A 91 -2.22 2.18 17.10
C VAL A 91 -3.26 1.64 16.12
N GLY A 92 -3.20 0.35 15.77
CA GLY A 92 -4.10 -0.28 14.80
C GLY A 92 -5.57 -0.18 15.20
N VAL A 93 -5.88 -0.42 16.48
CA VAL A 93 -7.25 -0.27 17.01
C VAL A 93 -7.78 1.15 16.82
N GLN A 94 -6.97 2.17 17.12
CA GLN A 94 -7.35 3.58 16.96
C GLN A 94 -7.55 3.96 15.48
N ILE A 95 -6.72 3.42 14.59
CA ILE A 95 -6.87 3.64 13.14
C ILE A 95 -8.18 3.04 12.64
N HIS A 96 -8.50 1.82 13.07
CA HIS A 96 -9.75 1.15 12.72
C HIS A 96 -10.98 1.94 13.21
N GLU A 97 -10.97 2.42 14.46
CA GLU A 97 -12.03 3.27 15.02
C GLU A 97 -12.15 4.59 14.25
N ALA A 98 -11.03 5.25 13.94
CA ALA A 98 -11.02 6.48 13.17
C ALA A 98 -11.59 6.29 11.76
N ALA A 99 -11.23 5.19 11.08
CA ALA A 99 -11.75 4.84 9.76
C ALA A 99 -13.25 4.56 9.80
N THR A 100 -13.72 3.86 10.84
CA THR A 100 -15.15 3.59 11.06
C THR A 100 -15.94 4.89 11.23
N HIS A 101 -15.44 5.82 12.05
CA HIS A 101 -16.06 7.14 12.20
C HIS A 101 -16.05 7.95 10.90
N LEU A 102 -15.01 7.83 10.07
CA LEU A 102 -14.94 8.50 8.78
C LEU A 102 -15.91 7.89 7.77
N LEU A 103 -16.11 6.57 7.78
CA LEU A 103 -17.14 5.90 7.00
C LEU A 103 -18.53 6.51 7.26
N GLU A 104 -18.90 6.64 8.53
CA GLU A 104 -20.19 7.23 8.92
C GLU A 104 -20.30 8.72 8.55
N LYS A 105 -19.22 9.49 8.78
CA LYS A 105 -19.17 10.92 8.45
C LYS A 105 -19.27 11.19 6.94
N SER A 106 -18.70 10.30 6.13
CA SER A 106 -18.64 10.45 4.66
C SER A 106 -19.99 10.60 3.98
N ARG A 107 -21.07 10.16 4.64
CA ARG A 107 -22.46 10.32 4.17
C ARG A 107 -22.93 11.76 4.10
N LYS A 108 -22.32 12.66 4.87
CA LYS A 108 -22.74 14.07 5.01
C LYS A 108 -21.65 15.05 4.59
N SER A 109 -20.41 14.60 4.48
CA SER A 109 -19.24 15.47 4.31
C SER A 109 -18.12 14.72 3.60
N LEU A 110 -17.45 15.40 2.67
CA LEU A 110 -16.24 14.89 2.02
C LEU A 110 -15.16 14.54 3.05
N VAL A 111 -14.50 13.40 2.86
CA VAL A 111 -13.35 12.97 3.66
C VAL A 111 -12.07 13.16 2.85
N GLY A 112 -11.10 13.88 3.40
CA GLY A 112 -9.87 14.24 2.69
C GLY A 112 -10.19 15.08 1.45
N ASP A 113 -9.66 14.65 0.31
CA ASP A 113 -9.93 15.19 -1.02
C ASP A 113 -10.78 14.26 -1.89
N GLY A 114 -11.33 13.18 -1.31
CA GLY A 114 -12.06 12.14 -2.03
C GLY A 114 -11.19 11.09 -2.73
N SER A 115 -9.85 11.22 -2.70
CA SER A 115 -8.94 10.19 -3.21
C SER A 115 -8.72 9.06 -2.21
N TYR A 116 -8.20 7.92 -2.68
CA TYR A 116 -7.83 6.79 -1.81
C TYR A 116 -6.80 7.20 -0.75
N VAL A 117 -5.75 7.90 -1.19
CA VAL A 117 -4.70 8.39 -0.31
C VAL A 117 -5.23 9.45 0.65
N GLY A 118 -6.08 10.37 0.17
CA GLY A 118 -6.70 11.39 1.01
C GLY A 118 -7.56 10.82 2.12
N PHE A 119 -8.30 9.73 1.86
CA PHE A 119 -9.01 8.99 2.89
C PHE A 119 -8.07 8.40 3.96
N VAL A 120 -6.98 7.75 3.53
CA VAL A 120 -5.98 7.17 4.45
C VAL A 120 -5.32 8.27 5.28
N VAL A 121 -4.84 9.34 4.67
CA VAL A 121 -4.22 10.48 5.36
C VAL A 121 -5.18 11.13 6.36
N ALA A 122 -6.45 11.31 5.98
CA ALA A 122 -7.48 11.85 6.88
C ALA A 122 -7.76 10.92 8.08
N THR A 123 -7.64 9.61 7.88
CA THR A 123 -7.74 8.61 8.96
C THR A 123 -6.56 8.72 9.90
N LEU A 124 -5.34 8.70 9.38
CA LEU A 124 -4.11 8.70 10.19
C LEU A 124 -3.91 9.99 10.97
N THR A 125 -4.37 11.12 10.42
CA THR A 125 -4.36 12.42 11.11
C THR A 125 -5.23 12.45 12.37
N ARG A 126 -6.19 11.53 12.52
CA ARG A 126 -6.96 11.39 13.76
C ARG A 126 -6.26 10.56 14.83
N VAL A 127 -5.14 9.92 14.50
CA VAL A 127 -4.41 9.02 15.39
C VAL A 127 -2.99 9.57 15.58
N PRO A 128 -2.74 10.40 16.60
CA PRO A 128 -1.44 11.05 16.82
C PRO A 128 -0.27 10.06 17.01
N ALA A 129 -0.58 8.83 17.46
CA ALA A 129 0.41 7.79 17.66
C ALA A 129 0.84 7.09 16.36
N ALA A 130 0.08 7.23 15.27
CA ALA A 130 0.40 6.63 13.98
C ALA A 130 1.52 7.38 13.27
N VAL A 131 2.40 6.66 12.56
CA VAL A 131 3.32 7.30 11.61
C VAL A 131 2.51 7.96 10.50
N GLN A 132 2.77 9.25 10.31
CA GLN A 132 2.13 10.01 9.24
C GLN A 132 2.91 9.79 7.94
N PRO A 133 2.27 9.27 6.88
CA PRO A 133 2.95 9.02 5.64
C PRO A 133 3.23 10.34 4.94
N THR A 134 4.42 10.49 4.36
CA THR A 134 4.82 11.69 3.61
C THR A 134 4.67 11.44 2.11
N PRO A 135 4.28 12.45 1.31
CA PRO A 135 4.40 12.38 -0.14
C PRO A 135 5.81 11.93 -0.54
N PRO A 136 5.95 11.02 -1.53
CA PRO A 136 4.95 10.53 -2.49
C PRO A 136 4.09 9.32 -2.04
N TYR A 137 3.98 9.05 -0.74
CA TYR A 137 3.13 7.97 -0.16
C TYR A 137 3.47 6.56 -0.65
N GLU A 138 4.77 6.27 -0.87
CA GLU A 138 5.25 4.97 -1.37
C GLU A 138 5.23 3.86 -0.32
N SER A 139 5.19 4.21 0.96
CA SER A 139 5.12 3.29 2.09
C SER A 139 4.30 3.88 3.22
N PHE A 140 3.63 3.00 3.96
CA PHE A 140 2.83 3.34 5.13
C PHE A 140 3.40 2.68 6.41
N GLY A 141 4.68 2.31 6.43
CA GLY A 141 5.33 1.71 7.61
C GLY A 141 5.96 0.35 7.32
N TYR A 142 5.76 -0.60 8.24
CA TYR A 142 6.38 -1.93 8.16
C TYR A 142 5.58 -2.84 7.21
N LEU A 143 6.23 -3.39 6.18
CA LEU A 143 5.58 -4.30 5.25
C LEU A 143 5.31 -5.66 5.92
N SER A 144 4.05 -5.93 6.26
CA SER A 144 3.63 -7.18 6.91
C SER A 144 3.30 -8.28 5.90
N TYR A 145 2.68 -7.90 4.77
CA TYR A 145 2.26 -8.83 3.73
C TYR A 145 2.60 -8.30 2.35
N SER A 146 3.08 -9.17 1.46
CA SER A 146 3.15 -8.85 0.04
C SER A 146 2.85 -10.08 -0.82
N GLN A 147 2.06 -9.85 -1.85
CA GLN A 147 1.68 -10.84 -2.84
C GLN A 147 1.70 -10.21 -4.24
N SER A 148 2.12 -10.97 -5.26
CA SER A 148 1.95 -10.60 -6.66
C SER A 148 1.41 -11.78 -7.46
N GLY A 149 0.30 -11.56 -8.15
CA GLY A 149 -0.52 -12.66 -8.69
C GLY A 149 -0.84 -13.69 -7.60
N ASN A 150 -0.66 -14.98 -7.88
CA ASN A 150 -0.87 -16.03 -6.87
C ASN A 150 0.33 -16.24 -5.93
N SER A 151 1.44 -15.51 -6.11
CA SER A 151 2.68 -15.74 -5.36
C SER A 151 2.79 -14.78 -4.18
N VAL A 152 2.95 -15.35 -2.98
CA VAL A 152 3.18 -14.58 -1.75
C VAL A 152 4.68 -14.44 -1.56
N GLN A 153 5.17 -13.20 -1.51
CA GLN A 153 6.60 -12.94 -1.27
C GLN A 153 6.91 -12.68 0.21
N ARG A 154 5.94 -12.14 0.98
CA ARG A 154 6.15 -11.82 2.40
C ARG A 154 4.89 -12.08 3.23
N ARG A 155 5.07 -12.71 4.39
CA ARG A 155 4.10 -12.88 5.48
C ARG A 155 4.84 -12.75 6.81
N ALA A 156 5.09 -11.53 7.24
CA ALA A 156 5.79 -11.24 8.49
C ALA A 156 4.84 -11.28 9.71
N SER A 157 3.54 -10.99 9.50
CA SER A 157 2.49 -11.12 10.51
C SER A 157 1.13 -11.37 9.86
N ASP A 158 0.14 -11.67 10.68
CA ASP A 158 -1.25 -11.69 10.25
C ASP A 158 -1.73 -10.28 9.87
N ILE A 159 -2.69 -10.23 8.94
CA ILE A 159 -3.36 -9.00 8.52
C ILE A 159 -4.43 -8.67 9.56
N MET A 160 -4.38 -7.46 10.10
CA MET A 160 -5.25 -7.03 11.21
C MET A 160 -6.09 -5.80 10.85
N PRO A 161 -7.26 -5.60 11.50
CA PRO A 161 -8.03 -4.36 11.35
C PRO A 161 -7.20 -3.13 11.71
N GLY A 162 -7.28 -2.08 10.89
CA GLY A 162 -6.47 -0.87 11.03
C GLY A 162 -5.15 -0.86 10.26
N ASP A 163 -4.73 -2.00 9.69
CA ASP A 163 -3.60 -2.03 8.75
C ASP A 163 -3.93 -1.27 7.46
N ILE A 164 -2.91 -0.83 6.72
CA ILE A 164 -3.08 -0.19 5.41
C ILE A 164 -2.84 -1.20 4.31
N ILE A 165 -3.78 -1.32 3.39
CA ILE A 165 -3.65 -2.17 2.22
C ILE A 165 -3.52 -1.34 0.95
N GLU A 166 -2.63 -1.79 0.07
CA GLU A 166 -2.36 -1.22 -1.23
C GLU A 166 -2.60 -2.29 -2.32
N LEU A 167 -3.35 -1.94 -3.35
CA LEU A 167 -3.59 -2.78 -4.53
C LEU A 167 -3.15 -2.03 -5.79
N HIS A 168 -2.30 -2.65 -6.58
CA HIS A 168 -1.78 -2.08 -7.83
C HIS A 168 -1.99 -3.04 -8.99
N ASP A 169 -2.71 -2.59 -10.02
CA ASP A 169 -3.10 -3.37 -11.21
C ASP A 169 -3.67 -4.77 -10.87
N ALA A 170 -4.40 -4.85 -9.75
CA ALA A 170 -4.86 -6.10 -9.17
C ALA A 170 -6.07 -6.63 -9.96
N LYS A 171 -5.94 -7.85 -10.48
CA LYS A 171 -7.02 -8.54 -11.19
C LYS A 171 -7.44 -9.78 -10.41
N PHE A 172 -8.62 -9.75 -9.85
CA PHE A 172 -9.23 -10.86 -9.13
C PHE A 172 -10.15 -11.64 -10.06
N LYS A 173 -10.01 -12.96 -10.05
CA LYS A 173 -10.91 -13.88 -10.74
C LYS A 173 -11.18 -15.08 -9.84
N GLY A 174 -12.44 -15.27 -9.49
CA GLY A 174 -12.89 -16.38 -8.65
C GLY A 174 -14.34 -16.74 -8.90
N HIS A 175 -14.91 -17.51 -7.98
CA HIS A 175 -16.30 -17.96 -8.05
C HIS A 175 -17.07 -17.54 -6.80
N LYS A 176 -18.31 -17.09 -6.99
CA LYS A 176 -19.30 -16.85 -5.94
C LYS A 176 -20.49 -17.78 -6.19
N GLY A 177 -20.49 -18.93 -5.52
CA GLY A 177 -21.42 -20.01 -5.86
C GLY A 177 -21.11 -20.55 -7.25
N LEU A 178 -22.11 -20.62 -8.13
CA LEU A 178 -21.94 -21.07 -9.51
C LEU A 178 -21.46 -19.95 -10.46
N GLN A 179 -21.54 -18.69 -10.05
CA GLN A 179 -21.19 -17.54 -10.90
C GLN A 179 -19.72 -17.18 -10.76
N SER A 180 -18.99 -17.09 -11.88
CA SER A 180 -17.64 -16.52 -11.90
C SER A 180 -17.70 -15.00 -11.78
N TYR A 181 -16.75 -14.41 -11.05
CA TYR A 181 -16.61 -12.95 -10.98
C TYR A 181 -15.21 -12.52 -11.43
N HIS A 182 -15.16 -11.30 -11.94
CA HIS A 182 -13.93 -10.62 -12.36
C HIS A 182 -13.95 -9.22 -11.77
N GLN A 183 -12.87 -8.84 -11.09
CA GLN A 183 -12.75 -7.53 -10.48
C GLN A 183 -11.35 -6.98 -10.73
N ASN A 184 -11.29 -5.79 -11.34
CA ASN A 184 -10.04 -5.07 -11.54
C ASN A 184 -10.00 -3.91 -10.54
N VAL A 185 -8.89 -3.76 -9.84
CA VAL A 185 -8.73 -2.80 -8.74
C VAL A 185 -7.38 -2.12 -8.85
N GLY A 186 -7.36 -0.80 -8.63
CA GLY A 186 -6.12 -0.03 -8.68
C GLY A 186 -5.51 0.03 -10.10
N ILE A 187 -6.34 0.20 -11.12
CA ILE A 187 -5.91 0.32 -12.53
C ILE A 187 -5.56 1.78 -12.81
N GLY A 188 -4.33 2.06 -13.23
CA GLY A 188 -3.83 3.41 -13.51
C GLY A 188 -3.47 4.22 -12.27
N GLU A 189 -4.30 4.18 -11.23
CA GLU A 189 -3.99 4.70 -9.89
C GLU A 189 -4.06 3.55 -8.88
N ARG A 190 -3.04 3.43 -8.02
CA ARG A 190 -3.06 2.41 -6.94
C ARG A 190 -4.22 2.68 -5.98
N LEU A 191 -4.93 1.63 -5.58
CA LEU A 191 -5.92 1.72 -4.52
C LEU A 191 -5.20 1.61 -3.17
N VAL A 192 -5.46 2.55 -2.27
CA VAL A 192 -4.98 2.50 -0.88
C VAL A 192 -6.19 2.58 0.05
N ALA A 193 -6.23 1.71 1.06
CA ALA A 193 -7.38 1.56 1.93
C ALA A 193 -6.97 1.13 3.35
N VAL A 194 -7.90 1.25 4.30
CA VAL A 194 -7.72 0.76 5.67
C VAL A 194 -8.40 -0.60 5.80
N VAL A 195 -7.73 -1.59 6.36
CA VAL A 195 -8.31 -2.92 6.62
C VAL A 195 -9.39 -2.80 7.69
N ALA A 196 -10.60 -3.21 7.33
CA ALA A 196 -11.75 -3.29 8.24
C ALA A 196 -11.80 -4.64 8.97
N ASP A 197 -11.50 -5.72 8.26
CA ASP A 197 -11.60 -7.07 8.78
C ASP A 197 -10.81 -8.05 7.89
N PHE A 198 -10.38 -9.18 8.45
CA PHE A 198 -9.70 -10.23 7.71
C PHE A 198 -10.22 -11.62 8.07
N GLU A 199 -10.88 -12.27 7.11
CA GLU A 199 -11.36 -13.64 7.26
C GLU A 199 -10.28 -14.63 6.83
N VAL A 200 -9.45 -15.07 7.79
CA VAL A 200 -8.30 -15.98 7.57
C VAL A 200 -8.70 -17.23 6.76
N LYS A 201 -9.83 -17.87 7.11
CA LYS A 201 -10.29 -19.11 6.44
C LYS A 201 -10.58 -18.95 4.95
N LYS A 202 -11.03 -17.76 4.52
CA LYS A 202 -11.35 -17.46 3.12
C LYS A 202 -10.28 -16.59 2.46
N SER A 203 -9.18 -16.33 3.17
CA SER A 203 -8.17 -15.34 2.80
C SER A 203 -8.78 -14.04 2.26
N LYS A 204 -9.85 -13.57 2.91
CA LYS A 204 -10.70 -12.47 2.42
C LYS A 204 -10.51 -11.24 3.30
N VAL A 205 -9.97 -10.18 2.71
CA VAL A 205 -9.83 -8.88 3.35
C VAL A 205 -11.07 -8.02 3.07
N LYS A 206 -11.59 -7.36 4.10
CA LYS A 206 -12.57 -6.27 3.97
C LYS A 206 -11.86 -4.97 4.28
N VAL A 207 -12.19 -3.92 3.54
CA VAL A 207 -11.49 -2.63 3.62
C VAL A 207 -12.48 -1.47 3.66
N PHE A 208 -12.08 -0.38 4.30
CA PHE A 208 -12.67 0.94 4.11
C PHE A 208 -11.87 1.68 3.04
N GLN A 209 -12.53 2.18 2.01
CA GLN A 209 -11.88 2.88 0.91
C GLN A 209 -12.70 4.08 0.45
N ALA A 210 -12.04 5.07 -0.18
CA ALA A 210 -12.75 6.12 -0.88
C ALA A 210 -13.57 5.53 -2.04
N ASN A 211 -14.82 5.96 -2.16
CA ASN A 211 -15.65 5.66 -3.31
C ASN A 211 -15.27 6.66 -4.42
N GLN A 212 -14.71 6.14 -5.51
CA GLN A 212 -14.35 6.97 -6.69
C GLN A 212 -15.42 6.93 -7.79
N HIS A 213 -16.63 6.40 -7.52
CA HIS A 213 -17.71 6.48 -8.49
C HIS A 213 -18.13 7.93 -8.73
N VAL A 214 -18.34 8.26 -10.01
CA VAL A 214 -18.72 9.62 -10.43
C VAL A 214 -19.96 10.08 -9.68
N GLY A 215 -19.87 11.23 -9.00
CA GLY A 215 -20.96 11.82 -8.24
C GLY A 215 -21.11 11.31 -6.79
N GLN A 216 -20.28 10.37 -6.33
CA GLN A 216 -20.25 9.92 -4.94
C GLN A 216 -18.84 9.98 -4.36
N GLN A 217 -18.49 11.11 -3.73
CA GLN A 217 -17.25 11.23 -2.96
C GLN A 217 -17.51 10.85 -1.49
N SER A 218 -17.79 9.57 -1.26
CA SER A 218 -18.01 9.00 0.08
C SER A 218 -16.95 7.95 0.40
N VAL A 219 -17.05 7.32 1.57
CA VAL A 219 -16.26 6.14 1.94
C VAL A 219 -17.18 4.93 1.86
N GLU A 220 -16.67 3.82 1.36
CA GLU A 220 -17.40 2.56 1.24
C GLU A 220 -16.62 1.38 1.83
N THR A 221 -17.30 0.25 1.99
CA THR A 221 -16.67 -1.02 2.34
C THR A 221 -16.54 -1.89 1.10
N ALA A 222 -15.32 -2.32 0.79
CA ALA A 222 -15.03 -3.28 -0.27
C ALA A 222 -14.46 -4.59 0.32
N SER A 223 -14.39 -5.65 -0.49
CA SER A 223 -13.76 -6.89 -0.06
C SER A 223 -13.05 -7.61 -1.20
N TYR A 224 -11.89 -8.17 -0.90
CA TYR A 224 -11.02 -8.86 -1.84
C TYR A 224 -10.60 -10.22 -1.31
N ARG A 225 -10.69 -11.25 -2.14
CA ARG A 225 -10.15 -12.58 -1.83
C ARG A 225 -8.73 -12.65 -2.35
N LEU A 226 -7.75 -12.68 -1.46
CA LEU A 226 -6.34 -12.65 -1.85
C LEU A 226 -5.94 -13.89 -2.66
N GLU A 227 -6.59 -15.03 -2.42
CA GLU A 227 -6.45 -16.27 -3.19
C GLU A 227 -6.91 -16.17 -4.65
N ASP A 228 -7.78 -15.20 -4.97
CA ASP A 228 -8.34 -15.01 -6.31
C ASP A 228 -7.49 -14.05 -7.18
N LEU A 229 -6.39 -13.51 -6.65
CA LEU A 229 -5.51 -12.56 -7.34
C LEU A 229 -4.73 -13.22 -8.48
N LYS A 230 -5.10 -12.96 -9.74
CA LYS A 230 -4.42 -13.54 -10.91
C LYS A 230 -3.24 -12.72 -11.40
N SER A 231 -3.28 -11.40 -11.27
CA SER A 231 -2.18 -10.49 -11.64
C SER A 231 -2.23 -9.21 -10.81
N GLY A 232 -1.17 -8.40 -10.90
CA GLY A 232 -1.00 -7.21 -10.07
C GLY A 232 -0.36 -7.54 -8.73
N SER A 233 -0.38 -6.57 -7.81
CA SER A 233 0.20 -6.74 -6.48
C SER A 233 -0.75 -6.27 -5.38
N VAL A 234 -0.61 -6.92 -4.23
CA VAL A 234 -1.27 -6.55 -2.97
C VAL A 234 -0.17 -6.44 -1.92
N LYS A 235 -0.13 -5.31 -1.22
CA LYS A 235 0.75 -5.08 -0.07
C LYS A 235 -0.09 -4.69 1.14
N VAL A 236 0.28 -5.19 2.31
CA VAL A 236 -0.29 -4.73 3.58
C VAL A 236 0.85 -4.19 4.42
N TRP A 237 0.61 -2.99 4.95
CA TRP A 237 1.53 -2.23 5.76
C TRP A 237 0.95 -2.14 7.17
N PHE A 238 1.75 -2.60 8.12
CA PHE A 238 1.54 -2.31 9.52
C PHE A 238 2.07 -0.91 9.81
N LEU A 239 1.19 0.00 10.20
CA LEU A 239 1.59 1.32 10.64
C LEU A 239 2.28 1.20 12.00
N THR A 240 3.59 1.40 12.00
CA THR A 240 4.34 1.49 13.24
C THR A 240 3.86 2.70 14.03
N ALA A 241 3.92 2.62 15.35
CA ALA A 241 3.83 3.82 16.16
C ALA A 241 4.98 4.75 15.74
N SER A 242 4.77 6.07 15.77
CA SER A 242 5.87 7.00 15.67
C SER A 242 6.85 6.68 16.80
N LEU A 243 7.91 5.94 16.50
CA LEU A 243 9.04 5.79 17.40
C LEU A 243 9.67 7.17 17.46
N SER A 244 9.24 7.99 18.42
CA SER A 244 10.18 8.93 19.00
C SER A 244 11.28 8.06 19.60
N LEU A 245 12.35 7.83 18.84
CA LEU A 245 13.55 7.22 19.38
C LEU A 245 13.89 8.01 20.64
N PRO A 246 13.92 7.41 21.85
CA PRO A 246 14.46 8.11 22.98
C PRO A 246 15.92 8.40 22.62
N LEU A 247 16.27 9.68 22.47
CA LEU A 247 17.61 10.15 22.16
C LEU A 247 18.61 9.90 23.30
N THR A 248 18.37 8.89 24.14
CA THR A 248 19.00 8.72 25.44
C THR A 248 19.65 7.35 25.54
N ARG A 249 20.61 7.07 24.65
CA ARG A 249 21.64 6.05 24.92
C ARG A 249 22.96 6.37 24.20
N LEU A 250 23.48 7.57 24.42
CA LEU A 250 24.90 7.83 24.19
C LEU A 250 25.45 8.82 25.22
N LEU A 251 25.64 8.35 26.45
CA LEU A 251 26.66 8.86 27.36
C LEU A 251 27.10 7.68 28.23
N VAL A 252 27.96 6.85 27.64
CA VAL A 252 28.86 6.01 28.42
C VAL A 252 29.79 6.97 29.15
N LEU A 253 29.68 6.97 30.47
CA LEU A 253 30.54 7.65 31.41
C LEU A 253 32.02 7.35 31.12
N SER A 254 32.77 8.34 30.64
CA SER A 254 34.19 8.46 30.96
C SER A 254 34.30 9.33 32.21
N GLY A 255 34.75 8.69 33.30
CA GLY A 255 34.82 9.29 34.62
C GLY A 255 35.74 10.51 34.69
N LEU A 256 35.27 11.52 35.41
CA LEU A 256 36.11 12.51 36.06
C LEU A 256 35.94 12.33 37.56
N SER A 257 36.93 11.66 38.15
CA SER A 257 37.18 11.64 39.57
C SER A 257 37.64 13.02 40.03
N GLY A 258 37.05 13.53 41.11
CA GLY A 258 37.71 14.46 42.02
C GLY A 258 37.01 15.81 42.18
N PHE A 259 36.90 16.20 43.46
CA PHE A 259 36.33 17.43 44.02
C PHE A 259 34.80 17.38 44.19
N GLY A 260 34.21 17.33 45.38
CA GLY A 260 34.66 17.79 46.70
C GLY A 260 33.81 18.99 47.11
N GLY A 261 32.86 18.77 48.04
CA GLY A 261 32.18 19.85 48.77
C GLY A 261 30.65 19.83 48.71
N MET A 262 30.06 19.82 49.91
CA MET A 262 28.79 20.45 50.38
C MET A 262 27.91 21.12 49.30
N ILE A 263 26.57 21.07 49.29
CA ILE A 263 25.65 21.59 50.32
C ILE A 263 24.19 21.19 49.99
N HIS A 264 23.39 21.04 51.05
CA HIS A 264 21.95 21.36 51.20
C HIS A 264 20.84 20.69 50.36
N LYS A 265 19.84 20.22 51.12
CA LYS A 265 18.53 19.68 50.70
C LYS A 265 17.77 20.72 49.86
N GLY A 266 17.40 20.34 48.64
CA GLY A 266 16.57 21.12 47.73
C GLY A 266 15.44 20.25 47.15
N ILE A 267 14.23 20.76 47.31
CA ILE A 267 12.93 20.20 46.91
C ILE A 267 12.90 19.87 45.41
N TYR A 268 12.51 18.64 45.03
CA TYR A 268 12.16 18.32 43.64
C TYR A 268 10.76 18.88 43.34
N GLN A 269 10.70 20.01 42.64
CA GLN A 269 9.49 20.47 41.98
C GLN A 269 9.56 20.05 40.50
N THR A 270 8.77 19.05 40.14
CA THR A 270 8.59 18.59 38.76
C THR A 270 7.83 19.65 37.98
N ILE A 271 8.52 20.42 37.14
CA ILE A 271 7.91 21.23 36.09
C ILE A 271 8.00 20.42 34.80
N SER A 272 6.88 19.79 34.44
CA SER A 272 6.67 19.22 33.12
C SER A 272 6.25 20.34 32.18
N SER A 273 7.07 20.63 31.18
CA SER A 273 6.71 21.49 30.04
C SER A 273 7.27 20.85 28.78
N PRO A 274 6.43 20.50 27.78
CA PRO A 274 6.92 19.98 26.51
C PRO A 274 7.42 21.15 25.65
N LEU A 275 8.72 21.17 25.37
CA LEU A 275 9.33 22.06 24.39
C LEU A 275 8.92 21.61 22.98
N ILE A 276 8.07 22.42 22.33
CA ILE A 276 7.82 22.34 20.90
C ILE A 276 9.04 22.93 20.19
N VAL A 277 9.87 22.08 19.60
CA VAL A 277 10.96 22.51 18.72
C VAL A 277 10.38 22.78 17.33
N SER A 278 10.17 24.06 17.02
CA SER A 278 9.83 24.52 15.68
C SER A 278 11.12 24.63 14.85
N TYR A 279 11.25 23.81 13.81
CA TYR A 279 12.33 23.93 12.85
C TYR A 279 11.98 25.03 11.83
N ARG A 280 12.63 26.19 11.95
CA ARG A 280 12.69 27.18 10.86
C ARG A 280 13.68 26.67 9.81
N LEU A 281 13.20 26.41 8.60
CA LEU A 281 14.04 26.20 7.42
C LEU A 281 14.79 27.51 7.09
N PRO A 282 16.09 27.46 6.73
CA PRO A 282 16.80 28.64 6.26
C PRO A 282 16.32 29.02 4.85
N SER A 283 15.93 30.28 4.69
CA SER A 283 15.58 30.89 3.41
C SER A 283 16.81 30.93 2.50
N ILE A 284 16.74 30.25 1.35
CA ILE A 284 17.70 30.42 0.26
C ILE A 284 17.35 31.73 -0.45
N VAL A 285 18.20 32.74 -0.31
CA VAL A 285 18.15 33.97 -1.09
C VAL A 285 18.93 33.72 -2.38
N LEU A 286 18.22 33.66 -3.51
CA LEU A 286 18.83 33.69 -4.84
C LEU A 286 19.16 35.15 -5.19
N LEU A 287 20.44 35.51 -5.14
CA LEU A 287 20.95 36.77 -5.69
C LEU A 287 21.11 36.60 -7.21
N PHE A 288 20.31 37.31 -7.99
CA PHE A 288 20.61 37.59 -9.39
C PHE A 288 21.52 38.83 -9.45
N SER A 289 22.71 38.69 -10.04
CA SER A 289 23.55 39.82 -10.42
C SER A 289 23.17 40.28 -11.83
N SER A 290 23.17 41.60 -12.01
CA SER A 290 22.82 42.34 -13.23
C SER A 290 23.70 42.04 -14.44
#